data_AF-A0A7V8FEZ8-F1
#
_entry.id   AF-A0A7V8FEZ8-F1
#
_cell.length_a   1.000
_cell.length_b   1.000
_cell.length_c   1.000
_cell.angle_alpha   90.00
_cell.angle_beta   90.00
_cell.angle_gamma   90.00
#
_symmetry.space_group_name_H-M   'P 1'
#
loop_
_entity.id
_entity.type
_entity.pdbx_description
1 polymer ?
#
loop_
_entity_poly.entity_id
_entity_poly.type
_entity_poly.pdbx_seq_one_letter_code
_entity_poly.pdbx_strand_id
1 'polypeptide(L)'
;MPRPQPDAQRWSLRVDPPWSLDAWRAAAREALRAAVPPQQLDWLEGSGASLLDAPTLPAPPLGEGAEVPGVPRDFLELAATCLCHQDGQRMPLLYRLLWRITHGERSVLSNPADTDVLRAMALAQAVRRDTHKMKAFVPFREVPGEQDAFIAWFEPDHHIVDRVAPFFARRFAGMR
;
A
#
# COMPACT_ATOMS: atom_id res chain seq x y z
N MET A 1 31.24 -5.25 27.53
CA MET A 1 29.88 -4.70 27.50
C MET A 1 29.67 -4.07 26.13
N PRO A 2 28.67 -4.46 25.33
CA PRO A 2 28.41 -3.79 24.07
C PRO A 2 27.90 -2.39 24.38
N ARG A 3 28.49 -1.36 23.75
CA ARG A 3 28.01 0.02 23.85
C ARG A 3 26.56 0.08 23.35
N PRO A 4 25.65 0.81 24.01
CA PRO A 4 24.36 1.12 23.42
C PRO A 4 24.62 1.81 22.08
N GLN A 5 24.08 1.22 21.01
CA GLN A 5 24.02 1.88 19.71
C GLN A 5 23.30 3.22 19.93
N PRO A 6 23.82 4.37 19.46
CA PRO A 6 23.10 5.64 19.59
C PRO A 6 21.70 5.44 19.02
N ASP A 7 20.66 5.92 19.71
CA ASP A 7 19.26 5.85 19.27
C ASP A 7 19.21 6.17 17.78
N ALA A 8 19.01 5.13 16.97
CA ALA A 8 19.01 5.29 15.53
C ALA A 8 17.83 6.19 15.20
N GLN A 9 18.11 7.36 14.63
CA GLN A 9 17.09 8.35 14.31
C GLN A 9 15.97 7.68 13.50
N ARG A 10 14.74 7.79 14.01
CA ARG A 10 13.53 7.30 13.33
C ARG A 10 12.90 8.42 12.53
N TRP A 11 12.28 8.03 11.42
CA TRP A 11 11.62 8.91 10.49
C TRP A 11 10.18 8.44 10.26
N SER A 12 9.28 9.36 9.99
CA SER A 12 7.91 9.02 9.58
C SER A 12 7.66 9.43 8.14
N LEU A 13 6.95 8.58 7.39
CA LEU A 13 6.37 8.92 6.11
C LEU A 13 4.88 8.65 6.09
N ARG A 14 4.14 9.60 5.53
CA ARG A 14 2.68 9.59 5.49
C ARG A 14 2.18 9.19 4.10
N VAL A 15 1.12 8.39 4.07
CA VAL A 15 0.46 7.96 2.85
C VAL A 15 -1.03 8.27 2.93
N ASP A 16 -1.51 9.07 1.98
CA ASP A 16 -2.90 9.49 1.87
C ASP A 16 -3.37 9.47 0.40
N PRO A 17 -4.46 8.75 0.06
CA PRO A 17 -5.13 7.77 0.92
C PRO A 17 -4.22 6.56 1.18
N PRO A 18 -4.37 5.86 2.32
CA PRO A 18 -3.45 4.81 2.75
C PRO A 18 -3.54 3.50 1.92
N TRP A 19 -4.41 3.44 0.92
CA TRP A 19 -4.47 2.37 -0.09
C TRP A 19 -3.93 2.79 -1.47
N SER A 20 -3.42 4.02 -1.61
CA SER A 20 -2.86 4.52 -2.87
C SER A 20 -1.45 3.98 -3.13
N LEU A 21 -1.29 3.24 -4.23
CA LEU A 21 0.01 2.79 -4.70
C LEU A 21 0.93 3.95 -5.02
N ASP A 22 0.43 4.99 -5.68
CA ASP A 22 1.26 6.13 -6.11
C ASP A 22 1.75 6.95 -4.91
N ALA A 23 0.88 7.19 -3.92
CA ALA A 23 1.26 7.87 -2.69
C ALA A 23 2.31 7.07 -1.91
N TRP A 24 2.06 5.77 -1.70
CA TRP A 24 3.03 4.89 -1.04
C TRP A 24 4.36 4.80 -1.81
N ARG A 25 4.31 4.70 -3.15
CA ARG A 25 5.50 4.60 -4.00
C ARG A 25 6.32 5.88 -3.98
N ALA A 26 5.69 7.06 -3.93
CA ALA A 26 6.40 8.33 -3.80
C ALA A 26 7.18 8.39 -2.49
N ALA A 27 6.50 8.09 -1.37
CA ALA A 27 7.12 8.00 -0.04
C ALA A 27 8.23 6.95 0.02
N ALA A 28 7.98 5.74 -0.49
CA ALA A 28 8.97 4.66 -0.49
C ALA A 28 10.22 5.02 -1.31
N ARG A 29 10.08 5.73 -2.43
CA ARG A 29 11.21 6.22 -3.22
C ARG A 29 12.03 7.27 -2.48
N GLU A 30 11.38 8.13 -1.70
CA GLU A 30 12.05 9.11 -0.85
C GLU A 30 12.91 8.42 0.21
N ALA A 31 12.33 7.47 0.96
CA ALA A 31 13.06 6.70 1.95
C ALA A 31 14.22 5.87 1.36
N LEU A 32 14.01 5.25 0.18
CA LEU A 32 15.09 4.52 -0.51
C LEU A 32 16.25 5.42 -0.91
N ARG A 33 15.96 6.62 -1.45
CA ARG A 33 17.00 7.59 -1.84
C ARG A 33 17.77 8.11 -0.65
N ALA A 34 17.10 8.28 0.49
CA ALA A 34 17.71 8.64 1.77
C ALA A 34 18.39 7.44 2.47
N ALA A 35 18.42 6.26 1.85
CA ALA A 35 18.99 5.02 2.39
C ALA A 35 18.47 4.67 3.80
N VAL A 36 17.18 4.92 4.06
CA VAL A 36 16.56 4.69 5.36
C VAL A 36 16.18 3.21 5.49
N PRO A 37 16.81 2.45 6.39
CA PRO A 37 16.46 1.04 6.58
C PRO A 37 15.06 0.90 7.17
N PRO A 38 14.34 -0.21 6.89
CA PRO A 38 12.95 -0.37 7.32
C PRO A 38 12.70 -0.24 8.83
N GLN A 39 13.69 -0.55 9.67
CA GLN A 39 13.59 -0.46 11.13
C GLN A 39 13.61 0.99 11.65
N GLN A 40 14.04 1.94 10.81
CA GLN A 40 14.09 3.37 11.13
C GLN A 40 12.93 4.15 10.51
N LEU A 41 12.00 3.48 9.82
CA LEU A 41 10.92 4.13 9.10
C LEU A 41 9.55 3.71 9.64
N ASP A 42 8.83 4.70 10.15
CA ASP A 42 7.44 4.59 10.56
C ASP A 42 6.51 5.05 9.44
N TRP A 43 5.45 4.27 9.21
CA TRP A 43 4.45 4.55 8.19
C TRP A 43 3.18 5.07 8.86
N LEU A 44 2.73 6.24 8.43
CA LEU A 44 1.54 6.91 8.96
C LEU A 44 0.44 6.92 7.91
N GLU A 45 -0.79 6.68 8.35
CA GLU A 45 -1.97 6.61 7.49
C GLU A 45 -2.83 7.87 7.58
N GLY A 46 -3.37 8.32 6.43
CA GLY A 46 -4.28 9.46 6.35
C GLY A 46 -3.60 10.81 6.60
N SER A 47 -4.39 11.88 6.75
CA SER A 47 -3.90 13.26 6.82
C SER A 47 -3.71 13.81 8.25
N GLY A 48 -4.16 13.09 9.28
CA GLY A 48 -4.09 13.52 10.67
C GLY A 48 -2.67 13.46 11.24
N ALA A 49 -2.17 14.57 11.80
CA ALA A 49 -0.91 14.63 12.52
C ALA A 49 -1.09 14.30 14.01
N SER A 50 -0.18 13.51 14.57
CA SER A 50 -0.12 13.19 16.00
C SER A 50 1.12 13.81 16.63
N LEU A 51 1.02 14.19 17.92
CA LEU A 51 2.16 14.72 18.70
C LEU A 51 3.27 13.68 18.91
N LEU A 52 2.99 12.40 18.66
CA LEU A 52 3.92 11.29 18.82
C LEU A 52 4.61 10.89 17.50
N ASP A 53 4.30 11.56 16.38
CA ASP A 53 4.89 11.27 15.08
C ASP A 53 6.40 11.56 15.11
N ALA A 54 7.23 10.62 14.64
CA ALA A 54 8.65 10.88 14.40
C ALA A 54 8.81 11.92 13.28
N PRO A 55 9.93 12.67 13.22
CA PRO A 55 10.11 13.71 12.21
C PRO A 55 9.99 13.15 10.79
N THR A 56 9.51 13.97 9.86
CA THR A 56 9.53 13.63 8.43
C THR A 56 10.95 13.63 7.91
N LEU A 57 11.22 12.86 6.84
CA LEU A 57 12.52 12.90 6.18
C LEU A 57 12.84 14.33 5.70
N PRO A 58 14.09 14.81 5.87
CA PRO A 58 14.50 16.05 5.27
C PRO A 58 14.52 15.88 3.75
N ALA A 59 14.04 16.89 3.03
CA ALA A 59 14.10 16.87 1.57
C ALA A 59 15.57 16.72 1.13
N PRO A 60 15.88 15.78 0.21
CA PRO A 60 17.24 15.63 -0.27
C PRO A 60 17.70 16.92 -0.98
N PRO A 61 18.98 17.30 -0.87
CA PRO A 61 19.51 18.42 -1.64
C PRO A 61 19.32 18.16 -3.14
N LEU A 62 18.95 19.21 -3.88
CA LEU A 62 18.77 19.18 -5.33
C LEU A 62 20.02 18.60 -6.01
N GLY A 63 19.93 17.37 -6.52
CA GLY A 63 20.97 16.74 -7.34
C GLY A 63 21.59 15.46 -6.79
N GLU A 64 21.40 15.12 -5.50
CA GLU A 64 21.92 13.88 -4.90
C GLU A 64 20.79 12.85 -4.77
N GLY A 65 20.38 12.29 -5.91
CA GLY A 65 19.46 11.15 -5.93
C GLY A 65 20.19 9.93 -6.44
N ALA A 66 20.47 8.95 -5.56
CA ALA A 66 20.84 7.62 -6.03
C ALA A 66 19.77 7.12 -7.01
N GLU A 67 20.20 6.61 -8.16
CA GLU A 67 19.30 6.03 -9.14
C GLU A 67 18.60 4.83 -8.51
N VAL A 68 17.27 4.92 -8.34
CA VAL A 68 16.51 3.85 -7.68
C VAL A 68 16.50 2.65 -8.63
N PRO A 69 17.01 1.47 -8.21
CA PRO A 69 17.02 0.30 -9.06
C PRO A 69 15.64 -0.07 -9.58
N GLY A 70 15.57 -0.64 -10.79
CA GLY A 70 14.32 -1.08 -11.39
C GLY A 70 13.62 -2.16 -10.54
N VAL A 71 12.40 -1.86 -10.11
CA VAL A 71 11.57 -2.76 -9.29
C VAL A 71 10.77 -3.70 -10.19
N PRO A 72 10.70 -5.01 -9.89
CA PRO A 72 9.92 -5.97 -10.67
C PRO A 72 8.43 -5.59 -10.74
N ARG A 73 7.79 -5.82 -11.89
CA ARG A 73 6.37 -5.56 -12.10
C ARG A 73 5.49 -6.33 -11.11
N ASP A 74 5.80 -7.61 -10.89
CA ASP A 74 5.04 -8.49 -10.00
C ASP A 74 5.00 -7.96 -8.56
N PHE A 75 6.06 -7.28 -8.13
CA PHE A 75 6.07 -6.60 -6.83
C PHE A 75 5.07 -5.45 -6.79
N LEU A 76 5.03 -4.60 -7.82
CA LEU A 76 4.10 -3.47 -7.88
C LEU A 76 2.64 -3.94 -7.91
N GLU A 77 2.34 -5.02 -8.61
CA GLU A 77 1.00 -5.62 -8.65
C GLU A 77 0.60 -6.22 -7.28
N LEU A 78 1.55 -6.89 -6.60
CA LEU A 78 1.36 -7.37 -5.24
C LEU A 78 1.13 -6.21 -4.26
N ALA A 79 1.97 -5.17 -4.32
CA ALA A 79 1.88 -3.98 -3.48
C ALA A 79 0.54 -3.26 -3.66
N ALA A 80 0.11 -3.04 -4.90
CA ALA A 80 -1.19 -2.44 -5.23
C ALA A 80 -2.36 -3.20 -4.59
N THR A 81 -2.22 -4.51 -4.42
CA THR A 81 -3.24 -5.36 -3.79
C THR A 81 -3.13 -5.33 -2.27
N CYS A 82 -1.93 -5.46 -1.72
CA CYS A 82 -1.70 -5.48 -0.28
C CYS A 82 -2.05 -4.15 0.38
N LEU A 83 -1.81 -3.01 -0.29
CA LEU A 83 -2.13 -1.66 0.22
C LEU A 83 -3.62 -1.48 0.51
N CYS A 84 -4.50 -2.21 -0.18
CA CYS A 84 -5.94 -2.19 0.10
C CYS A 84 -6.30 -2.93 1.40
N HIS A 85 -5.43 -3.78 1.95
CA HIS A 85 -5.75 -4.51 3.19
C HIS A 85 -5.85 -3.53 4.37
N GLN A 86 -6.67 -3.84 5.37
CA GLN A 86 -6.78 -3.03 6.60
C GLN A 86 -5.64 -3.21 7.61
N ASP A 87 -4.62 -4.02 7.30
CA ASP A 87 -3.54 -4.34 8.25
C ASP A 87 -2.57 -3.15 8.31
N GLY A 88 -2.41 -2.52 9.47
CA GLY A 88 -1.50 -1.39 9.68
C GLY A 88 -0.03 -1.69 9.39
N GLN A 89 0.35 -2.96 9.29
CA GLN A 89 1.71 -3.41 8.96
C GLN A 89 1.93 -3.67 7.46
N ARG A 90 0.92 -3.43 6.60
CA ARG A 90 1.04 -3.64 5.15
C ARG A 90 2.10 -2.75 4.50
N MET A 91 2.17 -1.46 4.85
CA MET A 91 3.17 -0.53 4.27
C MET A 91 4.59 -0.85 4.76
N PRO A 92 4.84 -1.07 6.07
CA PRO A 92 6.13 -1.55 6.54
C PRO A 92 6.59 -2.85 5.86
N LEU A 93 5.69 -3.84 5.73
CA LEU A 93 5.98 -5.11 5.06
C LEU A 93 6.40 -4.91 3.61
N LEU A 94 5.65 -4.11 2.85
CA LEU A 94 5.97 -3.81 1.45
C LEU A 94 7.29 -3.06 1.33
N TYR A 95 7.58 -2.14 2.26
CA TYR A 95 8.85 -1.42 2.26
C TYR A 95 10.04 -2.34 2.57
N ARG A 96 9.89 -3.30 3.49
CA ARG A 96 10.92 -4.33 3.72
C ARG A 96 11.22 -5.16 2.48
N LEU A 97 10.18 -5.65 1.80
CA LEU A 97 10.33 -6.40 0.56
C LEU A 97 11.01 -5.56 -0.53
N LEU A 98 10.61 -4.30 -0.68
CA LEU A 98 11.23 -3.36 -1.62
C LEU A 98 12.71 -3.10 -1.28
N TRP A 99 13.02 -2.90 0.00
CA TRP A 99 14.39 -2.73 0.48
C TRP A 99 15.24 -3.94 0.11
N ARG A 100 14.78 -5.16 0.38
CA ARG A 100 15.48 -6.41 0.03
C ARG A 100 15.70 -6.55 -1.48
N ILE A 101 14.68 -6.26 -2.30
CA ILE A 101 14.77 -6.29 -3.77
C ILE A 101 15.86 -5.34 -4.27
N THR A 102 15.92 -4.13 -3.72
CA THR A 102 16.90 -3.09 -4.12
C THR A 102 18.30 -3.34 -3.58
N HIS A 103 18.44 -4.16 -2.53
CA HIS A 103 19.71 -4.49 -1.87
C HIS A 103 20.25 -5.89 -2.22
N GLY A 104 19.80 -6.46 -3.35
CA GLY A 104 20.40 -7.68 -3.93
C GLY A 104 19.47 -8.89 -3.98
N GLU A 105 18.37 -8.90 -3.24
CA GLU A 105 17.40 -10.00 -3.26
C GLU A 105 16.31 -9.80 -4.34
N ARG A 106 16.74 -9.58 -5.60
CA ARG A 106 15.83 -9.21 -6.70
C ARG A 106 14.71 -10.23 -6.96
N SER A 107 14.96 -11.50 -6.65
CA SER A 107 14.03 -12.62 -6.84
C SER A 107 13.36 -13.08 -5.54
N VAL A 108 13.32 -12.26 -4.48
CA VAL A 108 12.72 -12.64 -3.19
C VAL A 108 11.29 -13.16 -3.34
N LEU A 109 10.50 -12.57 -4.24
CA LEU A 109 9.11 -12.98 -4.49
C LEU A 109 8.98 -14.40 -5.06
N SER A 110 10.05 -14.96 -5.61
CA SER A 110 10.10 -16.34 -6.11
C SER A 110 10.36 -17.37 -5.01
N ASN A 111 10.66 -16.94 -3.78
CA ASN A 111 10.84 -17.84 -2.64
C ASN A 111 9.52 -17.97 -1.86
N PRO A 112 8.74 -19.05 -2.05
CA PRO A 112 7.47 -19.24 -1.36
C PRO A 112 7.63 -19.56 0.14
N ALA A 113 8.83 -19.90 0.61
CA ALA A 113 9.10 -20.14 2.02
C ALA A 113 9.50 -18.87 2.78
N ASP A 114 9.71 -17.75 2.07
CA ASP A 114 10.04 -16.47 2.68
C ASP A 114 8.85 -15.94 3.50
N THR A 115 9.09 -15.57 4.76
CA THR A 115 8.04 -15.14 5.69
C THR A 115 7.33 -13.85 5.24
N ASP A 116 8.06 -12.92 4.62
CA ASP A 116 7.48 -11.66 4.15
C ASP A 116 6.63 -11.89 2.91
N VAL A 117 7.08 -12.77 2.01
CA VAL A 117 6.32 -13.18 0.83
C VAL A 117 5.05 -13.92 1.24
N LEU A 118 5.13 -14.89 2.15
CA LEU A 118 3.96 -15.60 2.67
C LEU A 118 2.93 -14.64 3.27
N ARG A 119 3.37 -13.68 4.09
CA ARG A 119 2.49 -12.67 4.67
C ARG A 119 1.86 -11.79 3.60
N ALA A 120 2.65 -11.27 2.65
CA ALA A 120 2.14 -10.42 1.58
C ALA A 120 1.12 -11.17 0.70
N MET A 121 1.38 -12.43 0.37
CA MET A 121 0.44 -13.27 -0.36
C MET A 121 -0.87 -13.49 0.41
N ALA A 122 -0.80 -13.69 1.73
CA ALA A 122 -1.99 -13.83 2.57
C ALA A 122 -2.85 -12.55 2.59
N LEU A 123 -2.22 -11.38 2.76
CA LEU A 123 -2.90 -10.08 2.69
C LEU A 123 -3.55 -9.88 1.31
N ALA A 124 -2.81 -10.14 0.23
CA ALA A 124 -3.33 -10.02 -1.13
C ALA A 124 -4.51 -10.97 -1.37
N GLN A 125 -4.48 -12.18 -0.82
CA GLN A 125 -5.56 -13.14 -0.97
C GLN A 125 -6.82 -12.71 -0.21
N ALA A 126 -6.69 -12.13 0.99
CA ALA A 126 -7.83 -11.59 1.72
C ALA A 126 -8.52 -10.45 0.95
N VAL A 127 -7.73 -9.50 0.42
CA VAL A 127 -8.22 -8.41 -0.44
C VAL A 127 -8.94 -8.94 -1.69
N ARG A 128 -8.39 -9.97 -2.34
CA ARG A 128 -9.02 -10.58 -3.54
C ARG A 128 -10.36 -11.23 -3.21
N ARG A 129 -10.48 -11.91 -2.06
CA ARG A 129 -11.75 -12.51 -1.62
C ARG A 129 -12.80 -11.45 -1.37
N ASP A 130 -12.46 -10.39 -0.65
CA ASP A 130 -13.39 -9.28 -0.38
C ASP A 130 -13.80 -8.56 -1.68
N THR A 131 -12.84 -8.32 -2.57
CA THR A 131 -13.10 -7.80 -3.93
C THR A 131 -14.09 -8.68 -4.69
N HIS A 132 -13.92 -10.01 -4.63
CA HIS A 132 -14.84 -10.95 -5.29
C HIS A 132 -16.23 -10.90 -4.64
N LYS A 133 -16.31 -10.88 -3.31
CA LYS A 133 -17.56 -10.78 -2.55
C LYS A 133 -18.34 -9.52 -2.93
N MET A 134 -17.67 -8.35 -2.96
CA MET A 134 -18.29 -7.10 -3.39
C MET A 134 -18.83 -7.20 -4.83
N LYS A 135 -18.01 -7.69 -5.77
CA LYS A 135 -18.42 -7.82 -7.18
C LYS A 135 -19.59 -8.77 -7.40
N ALA A 136 -19.67 -9.84 -6.62
CA ALA A 136 -20.65 -10.90 -6.81
C ALA A 136 -22.00 -10.62 -6.12
N PHE A 137 -21.98 -9.97 -4.95
CA PHE A 137 -23.16 -9.94 -4.07
C PHE A 137 -23.73 -8.55 -3.81
N VAL A 138 -23.08 -7.46 -4.26
CA VAL A 138 -23.60 -6.13 -3.97
C VAL A 138 -24.94 -5.89 -4.68
N PRO A 139 -26.04 -5.64 -3.95
CA PRO A 139 -27.35 -5.50 -4.55
C PRO A 139 -27.63 -4.02 -4.85
N PHE A 140 -27.49 -3.64 -6.12
CA PHE A 140 -27.89 -2.31 -6.57
C PHE A 140 -29.41 -2.17 -6.67
N ARG A 141 -29.92 -1.00 -6.26
CA ARG A 141 -31.33 -0.61 -6.36
C ARG A 141 -31.43 0.76 -7.00
N GLU A 142 -32.46 0.97 -7.80
CA GLU A 142 -32.76 2.28 -8.40
C GLU A 142 -33.07 3.32 -7.32
N VAL A 143 -32.61 4.55 -7.54
CA VAL A 143 -32.92 5.69 -6.67
C VAL A 143 -34.25 6.31 -7.14
N PRO A 144 -35.29 6.34 -6.27
CA PRO A 144 -36.58 6.90 -6.67
C PRO A 144 -36.49 8.37 -7.08
N GLY A 145 -36.97 8.70 -8.28
CA GLY A 145 -36.99 10.07 -8.80
C GLY A 145 -35.72 10.50 -9.55
N GLU A 146 -34.71 9.63 -9.66
CA GLU A 146 -33.48 9.87 -10.42
C GLU A 146 -33.34 8.86 -11.55
N GLN A 147 -33.13 9.33 -12.79
CA GLN A 147 -32.90 8.46 -13.94
C GLN A 147 -31.47 7.93 -13.94
N ASP A 148 -31.29 6.64 -14.25
CA ASP A 148 -30.00 5.95 -14.32
C ASP A 148 -29.14 6.03 -13.04
N ALA A 149 -29.78 6.29 -11.89
CA ALA A 149 -29.12 6.37 -10.60
C ALA A 149 -29.40 5.11 -9.78
N PHE A 150 -28.33 4.46 -9.31
CA PHE A 150 -28.40 3.24 -8.51
C PHE A 150 -27.58 3.38 -7.24
N ILE A 151 -28.11 2.88 -6.13
CA ILE A 151 -27.45 2.82 -4.83
C ILE A 151 -27.33 1.39 -4.34
N ALA A 152 -26.25 1.09 -3.63
CA ALA A 152 -26.07 -0.18 -2.93
C ALA A 152 -25.34 0.04 -1.60
N TRP A 153 -25.62 -0.85 -0.64
CA TRP A 153 -24.87 -0.92 0.60
C TRP A 153 -23.96 -2.15 0.59
N PHE A 154 -22.69 -1.94 0.94
CA PHE A 154 -21.71 -3.00 1.14
C PHE A 154 -20.72 -2.54 2.20
N GLU A 155 -20.45 -3.41 3.17
CA GLU A 155 -19.44 -3.19 4.20
C GLU A 155 -18.21 -4.03 3.84
N PRO A 156 -17.16 -3.43 3.28
CA PRO A 156 -15.95 -4.15 2.93
C PRO A 156 -15.08 -4.40 4.17
N ASP A 157 -14.39 -5.54 4.18
CA ASP A 157 -13.39 -5.86 5.20
C ASP A 157 -12.07 -5.08 4.97
N HIS A 158 -11.92 -4.48 3.78
CA HIS A 158 -10.69 -3.86 3.28
C HIS A 158 -10.98 -2.56 2.50
N HIS A 159 -9.95 -1.74 2.24
CA HIS A 159 -10.03 -0.52 1.44
C HIS A 159 -10.10 -0.83 -0.07
N ILE A 160 -11.18 -1.47 -0.50
CA ILE A 160 -11.36 -1.98 -1.87
C ILE A 160 -12.29 -1.14 -2.74
N VAL A 161 -12.96 -0.12 -2.19
CA VAL A 161 -13.99 0.64 -2.91
C VAL A 161 -13.42 1.25 -4.21
N ASP A 162 -12.34 2.04 -4.11
CA ASP A 162 -11.69 2.65 -5.29
C ASP A 162 -11.16 1.60 -6.27
N ARG A 163 -10.68 0.47 -5.75
CA ARG A 163 -10.17 -0.65 -6.54
C ARG A 163 -11.29 -1.32 -7.35
N VAL A 164 -12.48 -1.45 -6.79
CA VAL A 164 -13.62 -2.13 -7.43
C VAL A 164 -14.47 -1.17 -8.26
N ALA A 165 -14.51 0.12 -7.95
CA ALA A 165 -15.35 1.11 -8.62
C ALA A 165 -15.32 1.03 -10.17
N PRO A 166 -14.16 0.89 -10.84
CA PRO A 166 -14.13 0.75 -12.31
C PRO A 166 -14.86 -0.48 -12.86
N PHE A 167 -14.97 -1.57 -12.08
CA PHE A 167 -15.73 -2.75 -12.48
C PHE A 167 -17.22 -2.46 -12.58
N PHE A 168 -17.80 -1.78 -11.59
CA PHE A 168 -19.22 -1.41 -11.61
C PHE A 168 -19.48 -0.34 -12.66
N ALA A 169 -18.65 0.71 -12.75
CA ALA A 169 -18.80 1.75 -13.77
C ALA A 169 -18.93 1.15 -15.19
N ARG A 170 -18.11 0.15 -15.53
CA ARG A 170 -18.20 -0.56 -16.82
C ARG A 170 -19.45 -1.42 -16.97
N ARG A 171 -19.90 -2.08 -15.89
CA ARG A 171 -21.09 -2.96 -15.93
C ARG A 171 -22.39 -2.16 -16.07
N PHE A 172 -22.47 -1.01 -15.41
CA PHE A 172 -23.65 -0.12 -15.46
C PHE A 172 -23.68 0.79 -16.69
N ALA A 173 -22.54 1.08 -17.34
CA ALA A 173 -22.53 1.79 -18.62
C ALA A 173 -23.32 1.08 -19.73
N GLY A 174 -23.62 -0.22 -19.57
CA GLY A 174 -24.47 -1.00 -20.47
C GLY A 174 -25.90 -1.25 -19.97
N MET A 175 -26.29 -0.76 -18.79
CA MET A 175 -27.65 -0.86 -18.25
C MET A 175 -28.40 0.43 -18.65
N ARG A 176 -28.99 0.42 -19.84
CA ARG A 176 -29.98 1.40 -20.34
C ARG A 176 -31.29 0.68 -20.61
#